data_AF-A0A2V6C653-F1
#
_entry.id   AF-A0A2V6C653-F1
#
_cell.length_a   1.000
_cell.length_b   1.000
_cell.length_c   1.000
_cell.angle_alpha   90.00
_cell.angle_beta   90.00
_cell.angle_gamma   90.00
#
_symmetry.space_group_name_H-M   'P 1'
#
loop_
_entity.id
_entity.type
_entity.pdbx_description
1 polymer ?
#
loop_
_entity_poly.entity_id
_entity_poly.type
_entity_poly.pdbx_seq_one_letter_code
_entity_poly.pdbx_strand_id
1 'polypeptide(L)'
;MIVESMEQRTLERIRHEFQERDQDGVIELLASYSGPESDRVRWDILELSKGELGKIGEYVKAAQRDYRDILYWAEYYKDDPLLRGRDPKQVVEEIIAKWGKKNE
;
A
#
# COMPACT_ATOMS: atom_id res chain seq x y z
N MET A 1 1.38 -14.54 -28.54
CA MET A 1 0.85 -14.06 -27.25
C MET A 1 1.45 -12.68 -27.01
N ILE A 2 0.62 -11.64 -27.02
CA ILE A 2 1.07 -10.32 -26.57
C ILE A 2 1.06 -10.42 -25.03
N VAL A 3 2.23 -10.28 -24.41
CA VAL A 3 2.31 -10.14 -22.95
C VAL A 3 1.97 -8.68 -22.68
N GLU A 4 0.83 -8.41 -22.06
CA GLU A 4 0.45 -7.06 -21.62
C GLU A 4 1.51 -6.48 -20.68
N SER A 5 1.81 -5.20 -20.84
CA SER A 5 2.73 -4.51 -19.91
C SER A 5 2.08 -4.33 -18.54
N MET A 6 2.88 -4.20 -17.49
CA MET A 6 2.38 -3.89 -16.15
C MET A 6 1.61 -2.56 -16.10
N GLU A 7 2.03 -1.61 -16.92
CA GLU A 7 1.33 -0.33 -17.10
C GLU A 7 -0.09 -0.53 -17.65
N GLN A 8 -0.26 -1.36 -18.70
CA GLN A 8 -1.57 -1.66 -19.26
C GLN A 8 -2.49 -2.30 -18.23
N ARG A 9 -1.99 -3.30 -17.50
CA ARG A 9 -2.76 -3.97 -16.43
C ARG A 9 -3.15 -3.01 -15.32
N THR A 10 -2.27 -2.08 -14.97
CA THR A 10 -2.53 -1.03 -13.97
C THR A 10 -3.66 -0.11 -14.44
N LEU A 11 -3.62 0.34 -15.69
CA LEU A 11 -4.67 1.19 -16.26
C LEU A 11 -6.03 0.48 -16.35
N GLU A 12 -6.04 -0.80 -16.74
CA GLU A 12 -7.27 -1.60 -16.78
C GLU A 12 -7.87 -1.78 -15.39
N ARG A 13 -7.02 -2.05 -14.38
CA ARG A 13 -7.45 -2.14 -12.98
C ARG A 13 -8.07 -0.84 -12.49
N ILE A 14 -7.45 0.31 -12.80
CA ILE A 14 -8.00 1.63 -12.45
C ILE A 14 -9.39 1.83 -13.06
N ARG A 15 -9.56 1.49 -14.35
CA ARG A 15 -10.86 1.60 -15.03
C ARG A 15 -11.95 0.74 -14.40
N HIS A 16 -11.57 -0.41 -13.84
CA HIS A 16 -12.50 -1.34 -13.22
C HIS A 16 -12.85 -0.96 -11.77
N GLU A 17 -11.87 -0.47 -11.00
CA GLU A 17 -12.03 -0.23 -9.55
C GLU A 17 -12.49 1.18 -9.19
N PHE A 18 -12.32 2.16 -10.08
CA PHE A 18 -12.60 3.58 -9.79
C PHE A 18 -13.67 4.17 -10.70
N GLN A 19 -14.45 5.11 -10.14
CA GLN A 19 -15.42 5.90 -10.91
C GLN A 19 -14.70 6.75 -11.96
N GLU A 20 -15.30 6.92 -13.14
CA GLU A 20 -14.71 7.67 -14.26
C GLU A 20 -14.16 9.05 -13.86
N ARG A 21 -14.90 9.78 -13.01
CA ARG A 21 -14.48 11.10 -12.49
C ARG A 21 -13.20 11.10 -11.66
N ASP A 22 -12.84 9.95 -11.09
CA ASP A 22 -11.69 9.80 -10.19
C ASP A 22 -10.49 9.16 -10.91
N GLN A 23 -10.68 8.52 -12.07
CA GLN A 23 -9.66 7.74 -12.77
C GLN A 23 -8.42 8.57 -13.12
N ASP A 24 -8.60 9.77 -13.68
CA ASP A 24 -7.48 10.66 -14.03
C ASP A 24 -6.67 11.06 -12.77
N GLY A 25 -7.36 11.35 -11.66
CA GLY A 25 -6.72 11.65 -10.39
C GLY A 25 -5.91 10.49 -9.83
N VAL A 26 -6.40 9.25 -9.96
CA VAL A 26 -5.65 8.05 -9.57
C VAL A 26 -4.40 7.89 -10.44
N ILE A 27 -4.54 8.05 -11.77
CA ILE A 27 -3.43 7.92 -12.72
C ILE A 27 -2.33 8.94 -12.38
N GLU A 28 -2.70 10.21 -12.17
CA GLU A 28 -1.75 11.27 -11.82
C GLU A 28 -1.04 10.99 -10.48
N LEU A 29 -1.78 10.56 -9.46
CA LEU A 29 -1.20 10.24 -8.15
C LEU A 29 -0.22 9.07 -8.23
N LEU A 30 -0.58 7.99 -8.93
CA LEU A 30 0.32 6.84 -9.10
C LEU A 30 1.56 7.21 -9.92
N ALA A 31 1.40 8.01 -10.98
CA ALA A 31 2.50 8.50 -11.79
C ALA A 31 3.50 9.36 -10.99
N SER A 32 3.03 10.06 -9.94
CA SER A 32 3.88 10.88 -9.07
C SER A 32 4.89 10.09 -8.23
N TYR A 33 4.70 8.77 -8.08
CA TYR A 33 5.72 7.90 -7.50
C TYR A 33 6.66 7.40 -8.61
N SER A 34 7.93 7.83 -8.57
CA SER A 34 8.97 7.44 -9.52
C SER A 34 10.17 6.78 -8.82
N GLY A 35 9.94 6.18 -7.64
CA GLY A 35 10.99 5.52 -6.85
C GLY A 35 11.30 4.09 -7.32
N PRO A 36 12.08 3.33 -6.52
CA PRO A 36 12.38 1.94 -6.79
C PRO A 36 11.11 1.08 -6.96
N GLU A 37 11.19 0.05 -7.81
CA GLU A 37 10.10 -0.91 -8.02
C GLU A 37 8.74 -0.25 -8.37
N SER A 38 8.77 0.86 -9.12
CA SER A 38 7.62 1.72 -9.41
C SER A 38 6.35 0.96 -9.80
N ASP A 39 6.46 -0.03 -10.69
CA ASP A 39 5.30 -0.75 -11.21
C ASP A 39 4.67 -1.63 -10.13
N ARG A 40 5.49 -2.30 -9.33
CA ARG A 40 5.05 -3.13 -8.21
C ARG A 40 4.46 -2.29 -7.09
N VAL A 41 5.11 -1.18 -6.73
CA VAL A 41 4.61 -0.25 -5.72
C VAL A 41 3.26 0.36 -6.14
N ARG A 42 3.13 0.82 -7.39
CA ARG A 42 1.86 1.37 -7.90
C ARG A 42 0.75 0.33 -7.89
N TRP A 43 1.06 -0.91 -8.25
CA TRP A 43 0.13 -2.03 -8.18
C TRP A 43 -0.34 -2.32 -6.76
N ASP A 44 0.59 -2.33 -5.79
CA ASP A 44 0.28 -2.60 -4.38
C ASP A 44 -0.47 -1.44 -3.72
N ILE A 45 -0.24 -0.20 -4.15
CA ILE A 45 -1.05 0.96 -3.74
C ILE A 45 -2.51 0.75 -4.15
N LEU A 46 -2.78 0.28 -5.38
CA LEU A 46 -4.13 -0.05 -5.81
C LEU A 46 -4.75 -1.14 -4.93
N GLU A 47 -3.99 -2.22 -4.67
CA GLU A 47 -4.43 -3.31 -3.79
C GLU A 47 -4.81 -2.85 -2.39
N LEU A 48 -4.01 -1.98 -1.79
CA LEU A 48 -4.24 -1.44 -0.44
C LEU A 48 -5.39 -0.42 -0.42
N SER A 49 -5.59 0.34 -1.50
CA SER A 49 -6.58 1.42 -1.57
C SER A 49 -8.02 0.96 -1.63
N LYS A 50 -8.27 -0.28 -2.07
CA LYS A 50 -9.62 -0.85 -2.24
C LYS A 50 -10.58 0.04 -3.04
N GLY A 51 -10.06 0.75 -4.06
CA GLY A 51 -10.86 1.63 -4.93
C GLY A 51 -11.11 3.04 -4.36
N GLU A 52 -10.46 3.42 -3.25
CA GLU A 52 -10.65 4.72 -2.62
C GLU A 52 -9.54 5.72 -3.04
N LEU A 53 -9.89 6.77 -3.79
CA LEU A 53 -8.95 7.80 -4.25
C LEU A 53 -8.17 8.45 -3.09
N GLY A 54 -8.83 8.71 -1.95
CA GLY A 54 -8.18 9.28 -0.77
C GLY A 54 -7.04 8.40 -0.24
N LYS A 55 -7.21 7.07 -0.28
CA LYS A 55 -6.19 6.10 0.13
C LYS A 55 -5.01 6.04 -0.83
N ILE A 56 -5.25 6.21 -2.14
CA ILE A 56 -4.15 6.32 -3.12
C ILE A 56 -3.18 7.43 -2.69
N GLY A 57 -3.69 8.62 -2.37
CA GLY A 57 -2.85 9.74 -1.95
C GLY A 57 -2.09 9.49 -0.65
N GLU A 58 -2.70 8.80 0.32
CA GLU A 58 -2.04 8.41 1.57
C GLU A 58 -0.88 7.43 1.32
N TYR A 59 -1.13 6.39 0.51
CA TYR A 59 -0.12 5.37 0.24
C TYR A 59 0.99 5.85 -0.70
N VAL A 60 0.71 6.73 -1.65
CA VAL A 60 1.77 7.40 -2.44
C VAL A 60 2.70 8.20 -1.52
N LYS A 61 2.17 8.94 -0.56
CA LYS A 61 2.99 9.68 0.44
C LYS A 61 3.82 8.73 1.30
N ALA A 62 3.24 7.60 1.73
CA ALA A 62 3.98 6.57 2.46
C ALA A 62 5.11 6.01 1.59
N ALA A 63 4.84 5.68 0.33
CA ALA A 63 5.84 5.16 -0.61
C ALA A 63 7.00 6.13 -0.88
N GLN A 64 6.70 7.43 -0.96
CA GLN A 64 7.71 8.48 -1.09
C GLN A 64 8.64 8.57 0.13
N ARG A 65 8.15 8.20 1.32
CA ARG A 65 8.96 8.15 2.54
C ARG A 65 9.74 6.84 2.64
N ASP A 66 9.06 5.71 2.47
CA ASP A 66 9.66 4.39 2.38
C ASP A 66 8.74 3.44 1.60
N TYR A 67 9.12 3.09 0.38
CA TYR A 67 8.30 2.23 -0.48
C TYR A 67 8.16 0.81 0.04
N ARG A 68 9.08 0.36 0.90
CA ARG A 68 9.03 -0.98 1.49
C ARG A 68 7.85 -1.14 2.43
N ASP A 69 7.34 -0.04 3.00
CA ASP A 69 6.12 -0.07 3.80
C ASP A 69 4.93 -0.52 2.95
N ILE A 70 4.82 -0.02 1.71
CA ILE A 70 3.76 -0.46 0.78
C ILE A 70 3.88 -1.94 0.46
N LEU A 71 5.07 -2.38 0.06
CA LEU A 71 5.31 -3.79 -0.27
C LEU A 71 5.02 -4.69 0.95
N TYR A 72 5.47 -4.29 2.13
CA TYR A 72 5.22 -4.99 3.38
C TYR A 72 3.72 -5.09 3.69
N TRP A 73 3.00 -3.97 3.65
CA TRP A 73 1.55 -3.92 3.94
C TRP A 73 0.73 -4.74 2.94
N ALA A 74 1.06 -4.67 1.65
CA ALA A 74 0.31 -5.36 0.61
C ALA A 74 0.59 -6.87 0.58
N GLU A 75 1.85 -7.28 0.72
CA GLU A 75 2.24 -8.65 0.43
C GLU A 75 2.50 -9.51 1.67
N TYR A 76 3.01 -8.93 2.76
CA TYR A 76 3.55 -9.69 3.89
C TYR A 76 2.72 -9.53 5.18
N TYR A 77 2.05 -8.39 5.37
CA TYR A 77 1.38 -8.03 6.62
C TYR A 77 0.36 -9.07 7.11
N LYS A 78 -0.42 -9.63 6.18
CA LYS A 78 -1.43 -10.65 6.48
C LYS A 78 -0.84 -11.94 7.07
N ASP A 79 0.43 -12.23 6.75
CA ASP A 79 1.14 -13.45 7.13
C ASP A 79 2.21 -13.19 8.20
N ASP A 80 2.28 -11.98 8.76
CA ASP A 80 3.28 -11.62 9.76
C ASP A 80 3.11 -12.50 11.03
N PRO A 81 4.13 -13.29 11.42
CA PRO A 81 4.05 -14.17 12.58
C PRO A 81 3.77 -13.45 13.90
N LEU A 82 4.16 -12.18 14.04
CA LEU A 82 3.88 -11.37 15.23
C LEU A 82 2.41 -10.96 15.31
N LEU A 83 1.73 -10.85 14.17
CA LEU A 83 0.35 -10.37 14.04
C LEU A 83 -0.65 -11.50 13.76
N ARG A 84 -0.19 -12.73 13.58
CA ARG A 84 -1.04 -13.86 13.16
C ARG A 84 -2.18 -14.11 14.15
N GLY A 85 -3.41 -13.76 13.74
CA GLY A 85 -4.61 -13.87 14.57
C GLY A 85 -4.67 -12.86 15.73
N ARG A 86 -3.87 -11.79 15.68
CA ARG A 86 -3.76 -10.78 16.73
C ARG A 86 -4.08 -9.40 16.18
N ASP A 87 -4.67 -8.56 17.03
CA ASP A 87 -4.83 -7.15 16.70
C ASP A 87 -3.48 -6.42 16.81
N PRO A 88 -3.05 -5.66 15.78
CA PRO A 88 -1.77 -4.95 15.80
C PRO A 88 -1.63 -3.94 16.94
N LYS A 89 -2.72 -3.27 17.36
CA LYS A 89 -2.66 -2.31 18.47
C LYS A 89 -2.42 -3.03 19.78
N GLN A 90 -3.09 -4.17 20.00
CA GLN A 90 -2.86 -5.00 21.18
C GLN A 90 -1.40 -5.48 21.26
N VAL A 91 -0.80 -5.89 20.13
CA VAL A 91 0.61 -6.29 20.08
C VAL A 91 1.53 -5.14 20.51
N VAL A 92 1.27 -3.93 20.01
CA VAL A 92 2.04 -2.73 20.39
C VAL A 92 1.89 -2.42 21.88
N GLU A 93 0.66 -2.45 22.40
CA GLU A 93 0.36 -2.21 23.82
C GLU A 93 1.09 -3.21 24.73
N GLU A 94 1.13 -4.48 24.36
CA GLU A 94 1.86 -5.51 25.10
C GLU A 94 3.38 -5.28 25.09
N ILE A 95 3.95 -4.89 23.95
CA ILE A 95 5.38 -4.57 23.85
C ILE A 95 5.72 -3.37 24.74
N ILE A 96 4.90 -2.32 24.70
CA ILE A 96 5.06 -1.13 25.56
C ILE A 96 4.91 -1.52 27.04
N ALA A 97 3.93 -2.35 27.41
CA ALA A 97 3.75 -2.79 28.79
C ALA A 97 4.95 -3.62 29.29
N LYS A 98 5.52 -4.46 28.42
CA LYS A 98 6.64 -5.36 28.75
C LYS A 98 7.99 -4.65 28.83
N TRP A 99 8.22 -3.64 27.99
CA TRP A 99 9.55 -3.02 27.83
C TRP A 99 9.58 -1.51 28.07
N GLY A 100 8.44 -0.82 28.01
CA GLY A 100 8.33 0.63 28.19
C GLY A 100 8.56 1.11 29.62
N LYS A 101 8.45 0.25 30.63
CA LYS A 101 8.67 0.60 32.05
C LYS A 101 10.13 0.59 32.51
N LYS A 102 11.09 0.23 31.64
CA LYS A 102 12.50 0.10 32.03
C LYS A 102 13.33 1.38 31.94
N ASN A 103 12.73 2.50 31.50
CA ASN A 103 13.43 3.75 31.21
C ASN A 103 12.97 4.96 32.06
N GLU A 104 12.28 4.73 33.19
CA GLU A 104 12.04 5.76 34.22
C GLU A 104 13.01 5.62 35.39
#